data_AF-M1IX92-F1
#
_entry.id   AF-M1IX92-F1
#
_cell.length_a   1.000
_cell.length_b   1.000
_cell.length_c   1.000
_cell.angle_alpha   90.00
_cell.angle_beta   90.00
_cell.angle_gamma   90.00
#
_symmetry.space_group_name_H-M   'P 1'
#
loop_
_entity.id
_entity.type
_entity.pdbx_description
1 polymer ?
#
loop_
_entity_poly.entity_id
_entity_poly.type
_entity_poly.pdbx_seq_one_letter_code
_entity_poly.pdbx_strand_id
1 'polypeptide(L)'
;MNRLVLLGIVLAVIIIVAAVAYYVYNYYTSGNLNIYVQDPPVTSTLKIYLTISSIMIHKANSTSNSTAWITISNRTMTVLLTYNMTFLASAKLPPGEYNEIFIQVSSVEASIGTVNVSVILPSSVFKIHIVGGVFLSGGSSESLLITIPHTISANGTIMISPSVTAKVIT
;
A
#
# COMPACT_ATOMS: atom_id res chain seq x y z
N MET A 1 33.22 34.71 -26.06
CA MET A 1 32.44 33.45 -25.95
C MET A 1 31.57 33.30 -27.19
N ASN A 2 31.62 32.16 -27.86
CA ASN A 2 30.91 31.97 -29.14
C ASN A 2 29.40 31.95 -28.90
N ARG A 3 28.61 32.55 -29.82
CA ARG A 3 27.14 32.64 -29.68
C ARG A 3 26.49 31.27 -29.48
N LEU A 4 27.06 30.22 -30.10
CA LEU A 4 26.63 28.83 -29.94
C LEU A 4 26.86 28.28 -28.52
N VAL A 5 27.98 28.65 -27.88
CA VAL A 5 28.27 28.24 -26.49
C VAL A 5 27.32 28.97 -25.52
N LEU A 6 27.06 30.25 -25.75
CA LEU A 6 26.10 31.02 -24.93
C LEU A 6 24.68 30.44 -25.07
N LEU A 7 24.24 30.12 -26.29
CA LEU A 7 22.93 29.48 -26.52
C LEU A 7 22.83 28.11 -25.84
N GLY A 8 23.89 27.29 -25.91
CA GLY A 8 23.94 26.00 -25.23
C GLY A 8 23.79 26.13 -23.71
N ILE A 9 24.48 27.10 -23.10
CA ILE A 9 24.37 27.38 -21.66
C ILE A 9 22.97 27.85 -21.29
N VAL A 10 22.39 28.78 -22.06
CA VAL A 10 21.03 29.30 -21.80
C VAL A 10 19.99 28.18 -21.88
N LEU A 11 20.07 27.31 -22.89
CA LEU A 11 19.15 26.18 -23.01
C LEU A 11 19.31 25.18 -21.86
N ALA A 12 20.54 24.86 -21.47
CA ALA A 12 20.80 23.97 -20.33
C ALA A 12 20.21 24.54 -19.04
N VAL A 13 20.37 25.84 -18.78
CA VAL A 13 19.80 26.51 -17.60
C VAL A 13 18.27 26.46 -17.62
N ILE A 14 17.65 26.74 -18.77
CA ILE A 14 16.18 26.68 -18.89
C ILE A 14 15.65 25.27 -18.60
N ILE A 15 16.29 24.23 -19.12
CA ILE A 15 15.89 22.84 -18.88
C ILE A 15 16.02 22.49 -17.40
N ILE A 16 17.12 22.89 -16.75
CA ILE A 16 17.32 22.65 -15.32
C ILE A 16 16.25 23.37 -14.49
N VAL A 17 15.99 24.65 -14.76
CA VAL A 17 14.96 25.44 -14.04
C VAL A 17 13.58 24.82 -14.23
N ALA A 18 13.22 24.41 -15.46
CA ALA A 18 11.95 23.75 -15.74
C ALA A 18 11.82 22.41 -15.00
N ALA A 19 12.88 21.60 -14.98
CA ALA A 19 12.90 20.32 -14.25
C ALA A 19 12.75 20.52 -12.74
N VAL A 20 13.45 21.51 -12.16
CA VAL A 20 13.33 21.85 -10.74
C VAL A 20 11.93 22.37 -10.42
N ALA A 21 11.38 23.29 -11.22
CA ALA A 21 10.03 23.82 -11.02
C ALA A 21 8.99 22.70 -11.09
N TYR A 22 9.10 21.79 -12.05
CA TYR A 22 8.23 20.63 -12.17
C TYR A 22 8.35 19.69 -10.94
N TYR A 23 9.56 19.42 -10.48
CA TYR A 23 9.79 18.58 -9.29
C TYR A 23 9.15 19.20 -8.04
N VAL A 24 9.41 20.49 -7.80
CA VAL A 24 8.87 21.27 -6.68
C VAL A 24 7.35 21.28 -6.74
N TYR A 25 6.76 21.55 -7.91
CA TYR A 25 5.31 21.54 -8.09
C TYR A 25 4.71 20.18 -7.71
N ASN A 26 5.24 19.07 -8.21
CA ASN A 26 4.72 17.74 -7.88
C ASN A 26 4.89 17.38 -6.40
N TYR A 27 5.99 17.80 -5.78
CA TYR A 27 6.23 17.56 -4.35
C TYR A 27 5.19 18.27 -3.48
N TYR A 28 4.90 19.54 -3.74
CA TYR A 28 3.95 20.32 -2.95
C TYR A 28 2.47 20.11 -3.34
N THR A 29 2.19 19.37 -4.41
CA THR A 29 0.81 19.08 -4.85
C THR A 29 0.38 17.64 -4.57
N SER A 30 1.22 16.82 -3.94
CA SER A 30 0.89 15.44 -3.56
C SER A 30 1.47 15.07 -2.19
N GLY A 31 0.78 14.20 -1.48
CA GLY A 31 1.31 13.51 -0.31
C GLY A 31 1.74 12.09 -0.69
N ASN A 32 2.68 11.51 0.07
CA ASN A 32 3.10 10.12 -0.11
C ASN A 32 2.42 9.21 0.92
N LEU A 33 1.97 8.04 0.48
CA LEU A 33 1.41 7.02 1.35
C LEU A 33 2.20 5.72 1.19
N ASN A 34 2.79 5.25 2.28
CA ASN A 34 3.44 3.95 2.37
C ASN A 34 2.49 2.92 2.98
N ILE A 35 2.41 1.73 2.39
CA ILE A 35 1.54 0.64 2.86
C ILE A 35 2.39 -0.49 3.41
N TYR A 36 2.04 -0.95 4.61
CA TYR A 36 2.68 -2.07 5.30
C TYR A 36 1.65 -3.10 5.73
N VAL A 37 2.09 -4.35 5.90
CA VAL A 37 1.28 -5.43 6.49
C VAL A 37 2.02 -6.12 7.62
N GLN A 38 1.27 -6.59 8.61
CA GLN A 38 1.76 -7.42 9.71
C GLN A 38 0.69 -8.39 10.24
N ASP A 39 1.12 -9.41 10.98
CA ASP A 39 0.30 -10.38 11.71
C ASP A 39 0.89 -10.67 13.11
N PRO A 40 0.44 -9.98 14.18
CA PRO A 40 0.97 -10.13 15.53
C PRO A 40 0.04 -10.91 16.48
N PRO A 41 0.43 -12.06 17.11
CA PRO A 41 1.62 -12.92 16.96
C PRO A 41 1.36 -14.33 16.36
N VAL A 42 2.07 -14.69 15.30
CA VAL A 42 2.14 -16.07 14.79
C VAL A 42 2.99 -16.96 15.70
N THR A 43 2.50 -18.16 16.02
CA THR A 43 3.37 -19.21 16.58
C THR A 43 4.48 -19.49 15.57
N SER A 44 5.72 -19.66 16.04
CA SER A 44 6.92 -19.74 15.18
C SER A 44 6.90 -20.87 14.13
N THR A 45 5.95 -21.79 14.22
CA THR A 45 5.78 -22.92 13.32
C THR A 45 4.87 -22.64 12.14
N LEU A 46 3.91 -21.71 12.24
CA LEU A 46 2.96 -21.40 11.18
C LEU A 46 3.47 -20.26 10.30
N LYS A 47 3.62 -20.53 9.00
CA LYS A 47 3.97 -19.54 7.99
C LYS A 47 2.81 -19.37 7.03
N ILE A 48 2.35 -18.13 6.85
CA ILE A 48 1.27 -17.78 5.93
C ILE A 48 1.84 -16.86 4.86
N TYR A 49 1.75 -17.30 3.60
CA TYR A 49 2.14 -16.54 2.43
C TYR A 49 0.87 -15.99 1.77
N LEU A 50 0.80 -14.66 1.66
CA LEU A 50 -0.31 -13.94 1.07
C LEU A 50 0.11 -13.40 -0.30
N THR A 51 -0.57 -13.80 -1.37
CA THR A 51 -0.33 -13.25 -2.70
C THR A 51 -1.34 -12.15 -3.00
N ILE A 52 -0.85 -10.91 -3.02
CA ILE A 52 -1.62 -9.68 -3.27
C ILE A 52 -1.46 -9.31 -4.74
N SER A 53 -2.56 -9.04 -5.44
CA SER A 53 -2.57 -8.65 -6.85
C SER A 53 -2.88 -7.17 -7.08
N SER A 54 -3.60 -6.53 -6.15
CA SER A 54 -3.93 -5.10 -6.25
C SER A 54 -4.14 -4.47 -4.87
N ILE A 55 -3.78 -3.20 -4.74
CA ILE A 55 -4.00 -2.37 -3.57
C ILE A 55 -4.61 -1.06 -4.06
N MET A 56 -5.75 -0.66 -3.51
CA MET A 56 -6.44 0.59 -3.83
C MET A 56 -6.86 1.32 -2.57
N ILE A 57 -6.92 2.64 -2.60
CA ILE A 57 -7.40 3.46 -1.49
C ILE A 57 -8.62 4.30 -1.91
N HIS A 58 -9.54 4.51 -0.98
CA HIS A 58 -10.75 5.30 -1.21
C HIS A 58 -10.61 6.71 -0.66
N LYS A 59 -10.95 7.71 -1.48
CA LYS A 59 -11.05 9.12 -1.08
C LYS A 59 -12.41 9.39 -0.44
N ALA A 60 -12.41 9.79 0.84
CA ALA A 60 -13.60 9.85 1.70
C ALA A 60 -14.74 10.74 1.16
N ASN A 61 -14.39 11.88 0.57
CA ASN A 61 -15.34 12.90 0.11
C ASN A 61 -15.59 12.88 -1.41
N SER A 62 -15.40 11.74 -2.08
CA SER A 62 -15.66 11.63 -3.51
C SER A 62 -17.16 11.55 -3.79
N THR A 63 -17.66 12.39 -4.71
CA THR A 63 -19.07 12.41 -5.14
C THR A 63 -19.40 11.35 -6.19
N SER A 64 -18.39 10.65 -6.72
CA SER A 64 -18.53 9.55 -7.67
C SER A 64 -17.76 8.32 -7.18
N ASN A 65 -18.43 7.17 -7.16
CA ASN A 65 -17.84 5.89 -6.76
C ASN A 65 -16.71 5.43 -7.70
N SER A 66 -16.77 5.79 -9.00
CA SER A 66 -15.76 5.35 -9.97
C SER A 66 -14.43 6.11 -9.87
N THR A 67 -14.45 7.34 -9.36
CA THR A 67 -13.24 8.17 -9.18
C THR A 67 -12.73 8.17 -7.74
N ALA A 68 -13.48 7.57 -6.81
CA ALA A 68 -13.12 7.55 -5.40
C ALA A 68 -11.95 6.60 -5.10
N TRP A 69 -11.84 5.52 -5.88
CA TRP A 69 -10.81 4.50 -5.72
C TRP A 69 -9.57 4.85 -6.54
N ILE A 70 -8.43 4.96 -5.87
CA ILE A 70 -7.14 5.23 -6.47
C ILE A 70 -6.25 4.01 -6.29
N THR A 71 -5.73 3.47 -7.40
CA THR A 71 -4.77 2.36 -7.35
C THR A 71 -3.46 2.81 -6.73
N ILE A 72 -3.03 2.10 -5.68
CA ILE A 72 -1.70 2.20 -5.09
C ILE A 72 -0.72 1.26 -5.79
N SER A 73 -1.17 0.04 -6.07
CA SER A 73 -0.37 -0.98 -6.77
C SER A 73 -1.27 -1.95 -7.52
N ASN A 74 -0.87 -2.33 -8.72
CA ASN A 74 -1.45 -3.46 -9.49
C ASN A 74 -0.38 -4.56 -9.73
N ARG A 75 0.69 -4.55 -8.93
CA ARG A 75 1.76 -5.54 -9.02
C ARG A 75 1.42 -6.73 -8.13
N THR A 76 1.49 -7.93 -8.70
CA THR A 76 1.42 -9.17 -7.94
C THR A 76 2.67 -9.35 -7.07
N MET A 77 2.47 -9.60 -5.78
CA MET A 77 3.52 -9.88 -4.82
C MET A 77 3.08 -10.92 -3.80
N THR A 78 3.98 -11.81 -3.40
CA THR A 78 3.76 -12.75 -2.30
C THR A 78 4.54 -12.29 -1.09
N VAL A 79 3.86 -12.15 0.05
CA VAL A 79 4.45 -11.71 1.31
C VAL A 79 4.24 -12.76 2.40
N LEU A 80 5.27 -12.99 3.20
CA LEU A 80 5.14 -13.76 4.43
C LEU A 80 4.52 -12.84 5.49
N LEU A 81 3.39 -13.25 6.06
CA LEU A 81 2.81 -12.57 7.21
C LEU A 81 3.66 -12.89 8.45
N THR A 82 4.20 -11.84 9.05
CA THR A 82 5.03 -11.93 10.25
C THR A 82 4.64 -10.84 11.24
N TYR A 83 5.17 -10.95 12.46
CA TYR A 83 5.04 -9.87 13.45
C TYR A 83 5.75 -8.58 13.03
N ASN A 84 6.73 -8.66 12.13
CA ASN A 84 7.41 -7.49 11.58
C ASN A 84 6.59 -6.88 10.44
N MET A 85 6.65 -5.56 10.34
CA MET A 85 6.05 -4.84 9.24
C MET A 85 6.76 -5.16 7.93
N THR A 86 6.00 -5.63 6.96
CA THR A 86 6.46 -5.84 5.58
C THR A 86 5.93 -4.73 4.70
N PHE A 87 6.81 -4.02 4.01
CA PHE A 87 6.42 -3.01 3.02
C PHE A 87 5.74 -3.68 1.82
N LEU A 88 4.60 -3.12 1.41
CA LEU A 88 3.86 -3.59 0.24
C LEU A 88 4.06 -2.66 -0.96
N ALA A 89 3.72 -1.37 -0.79
CA ALA A 89 3.71 -0.40 -1.87
C ALA A 89 3.76 1.02 -1.34
N SER A 90 4.09 1.96 -2.22
CA SER A 90 3.98 3.41 -1.96
C SER A 90 3.36 4.09 -3.17
N ALA A 91 2.57 5.13 -2.94
CA ALA A 91 2.04 5.97 -4.00
C ALA A 91 1.98 7.44 -3.59
N LYS A 92 2.15 8.31 -4.59
CA LYS A 92 1.84 9.74 -4.46
C LYS A 92 0.36 9.95 -4.73
N LEU A 93 -0.32 10.59 -3.80
CA LEU A 93 -1.75 10.82 -3.83
C LEU A 93 -2.06 12.32 -3.75
N PRO A 94 -3.14 12.80 -4.40
CA PRO A 94 -3.58 14.17 -4.22
C PRO A 94 -3.92 14.47 -2.75
N PRO A 95 -3.81 15.72 -2.29
CA PRO A 95 -4.26 16.10 -0.97
C PRO A 95 -5.73 15.73 -0.72
N GLY A 96 -6.01 15.33 0.52
CA GLY A 96 -7.35 14.97 0.96
C GLY A 96 -7.37 13.88 2.02
N GLU A 97 -8.59 13.50 2.37
CA GLU A 97 -8.89 12.47 3.35
C GLU A 97 -9.23 11.14 2.67
N TYR A 98 -8.72 10.06 3.27
CA TYR A 98 -8.88 8.68 2.82
C TYR A 98 -9.35 7.82 3.97
N ASN A 99 -10.36 6.97 3.75
CA ASN A 99 -11.06 6.28 4.84
C ASN A 99 -11.17 4.76 4.66
N GLU A 100 -10.87 4.23 3.47
CA GLU A 100 -10.91 2.79 3.22
C GLU A 100 -9.72 2.36 2.35
N ILE A 101 -9.25 1.13 2.55
CA ILE A 101 -8.27 0.46 1.70
C ILE A 101 -8.84 -0.87 1.24
N PHE A 102 -8.55 -1.20 -0.02
CA PHE A 102 -8.92 -2.44 -0.67
C PHE A 102 -7.64 -3.21 -1.01
N ILE A 103 -7.59 -4.48 -0.62
CA ILE A 103 -6.53 -5.41 -1.01
C ILE A 103 -7.18 -6.58 -1.74
N GLN A 104 -6.72 -6.83 -2.96
CA GLN A 104 -7.08 -8.04 -3.68
C GLN A 104 -6.02 -9.11 -3.47
N VAL A 105 -6.48 -10.28 -3.04
CA VAL A 105 -5.67 -11.45 -2.75
C VAL A 105 -6.01 -12.54 -3.75
N SER A 106 -5.00 -13.01 -4.48
CA SER A 106 -5.17 -14.04 -5.50
C SER A 106 -4.95 -15.45 -4.96
N SER A 107 -4.10 -15.61 -3.94
CA SER A 107 -3.87 -16.90 -3.29
C SER A 107 -3.35 -16.74 -1.86
N VAL A 108 -3.56 -17.78 -1.05
CA VAL A 108 -2.96 -17.92 0.28
C VAL A 108 -2.39 -19.32 0.39
N GLU A 109 -1.17 -19.41 0.88
CA GLU A 109 -0.51 -20.69 1.20
C GLU A 109 -0.11 -20.67 2.66
N ALA A 110 -0.28 -21.80 3.36
CA ALA A 110 0.21 -21.94 4.72
C ALA A 110 1.03 -23.22 4.88
N SER A 111 2.02 -23.14 5.76
CA SER A 111 2.84 -24.31 6.14
C SER A 111 3.05 -24.34 7.64
N ILE A 112 3.08 -25.55 8.20
CA ILE A 112 3.48 -25.82 9.58
C ILE A 112 4.80 -26.61 9.51
N GLY A 113 5.91 -25.96 9.87
CA GLY A 113 7.24 -26.53 9.69
C GLY A 113 7.57 -26.75 8.20
N THR A 114 7.63 -28.01 7.76
CA THR A 114 7.90 -28.40 6.36
C THR A 114 6.66 -28.92 5.62
N VAL A 115 5.49 -28.92 6.27
CA VAL A 115 4.26 -29.49 5.72
C VAL A 115 3.32 -28.36 5.27
N ASN A 116 2.87 -28.42 4.03
CA ASN A 116 1.85 -27.52 3.51
C ASN A 116 0.47 -27.92 4.02
N VAL A 117 -0.34 -26.94 4.43
CA VAL A 117 -1.69 -27.15 4.95
C VAL A 117 -2.71 -26.38 4.13
N SER A 118 -3.93 -26.90 4.07
CA SER A 118 -5.01 -26.26 3.32
C SER A 118 -5.45 -24.96 4.00
N VAL A 119 -5.62 -23.90 3.21
CA VAL A 119 -6.08 -22.60 3.67
C VAL A 119 -7.40 -22.24 3.01
N ILE A 120 -8.36 -21.81 3.82
CA ILE A 120 -9.61 -21.22 3.35
C ILE A 120 -9.46 -19.70 3.41
N LEU A 121 -9.55 -19.07 2.24
CA LEU A 121 -9.69 -17.64 2.09
C LEU A 121 -11.18 -17.33 1.87
N PRO A 122 -11.90 -16.77 2.85
CA PRO A 122 -13.34 -16.51 2.72
C PRO A 122 -13.68 -15.46 1.66
N SER A 123 -12.75 -14.56 1.35
CA SER A 123 -12.90 -13.52 0.34
C SER A 123 -11.55 -13.21 -0.31
N SER A 124 -11.53 -13.12 -1.65
CA SER A 124 -10.37 -12.63 -2.41
C SER A 124 -10.17 -11.12 -2.30
N VAL A 125 -11.05 -10.45 -1.56
CA VAL A 125 -11.05 -9.01 -1.35
C VAL A 125 -11.16 -8.71 0.14
N PHE A 126 -10.19 -7.95 0.64
CA PHE A 126 -10.26 -7.31 1.95
C PHE A 126 -10.58 -5.83 1.76
N LYS A 127 -11.81 -5.45 2.09
CA LYS A 127 -12.21 -4.04 2.21
C LYS A 127 -12.10 -3.63 3.67
N ILE A 128 -11.21 -2.69 3.97
CA ILE A 128 -10.78 -2.39 5.33
C ILE A 128 -11.00 -0.91 5.60
N HIS A 129 -11.75 -0.60 6.65
CA HIS A 129 -11.88 0.76 7.14
C HIS A 129 -10.58 1.20 7.83
N ILE A 130 -10.12 2.41 7.52
CA ILE A 130 -8.92 2.98 8.14
C ILE A 130 -9.34 3.67 9.43
N VAL A 131 -8.85 3.18 10.57
CA VAL A 131 -9.13 3.76 11.88
C VAL A 131 -8.59 5.19 11.93
N GLY A 132 -9.50 6.16 12.07
CA GLY A 132 -9.18 7.60 12.08
C GLY A 132 -8.89 8.20 10.70
N GLY A 133 -8.95 7.41 9.62
CA GLY A 133 -8.61 7.85 8.27
C GLY A 133 -7.12 8.16 8.06
N VAL A 134 -6.80 8.62 6.85
CA VAL A 134 -5.50 9.19 6.48
C VAL A 134 -5.76 10.57 5.90
N PHE A 135 -5.04 11.58 6.40
CA PHE A 135 -5.06 12.91 5.82
C PHE A 135 -3.72 13.19 5.14
N LEU A 136 -3.75 13.47 3.84
CA LEU A 136 -2.56 13.81 3.07
C LEU A 136 -2.60 15.28 2.66
N SER A 137 -1.43 15.93 2.77
CA SER A 137 -1.19 17.29 2.29
C SER A 137 0.05 17.31 1.40
N GLY A 138 0.28 18.43 0.69
CA GLY A 138 1.45 18.58 -0.17
C GLY A 138 2.76 18.39 0.59
N GLY A 139 3.58 17.44 0.15
CA GLY A 139 4.87 17.11 0.78
C GLY A 139 4.76 16.24 2.04
N SER A 140 3.55 15.88 2.51
CA SER A 140 3.41 14.98 3.65
C SER A 140 3.76 13.54 3.26
N SER A 141 4.14 12.74 4.25
CA SER A 141 4.34 11.31 4.08
C SER A 141 3.72 10.57 5.26
N GLU A 142 2.74 9.73 4.97
CA GLU A 142 2.05 8.90 5.97
C GLU A 142 2.35 7.43 5.73
N SER A 143 2.30 6.63 6.79
CA SER A 143 2.47 5.18 6.71
C SER A 143 1.21 4.50 7.25
N LEU A 144 0.61 3.64 6.44
CA LEU A 144 -0.57 2.86 6.79
C LEU A 144 -0.17 1.42 7.07
N LEU A 145 -0.53 0.94 8.26
CA LEU A 145 -0.29 -0.42 8.69
C LEU A 145 -1.57 -1.25 8.65
N ILE A 146 -1.54 -2.32 7.87
CA ILE A 146 -2.60 -3.31 7.77
C ILE A 146 -2.25 -4.47 8.70
N THR A 147 -3.10 -4.72 9.68
CA THR A 147 -2.98 -5.83 10.61
C THR A 147 -4.02 -6.88 10.27
N ILE A 148 -3.56 -8.05 9.84
CA ILE A 148 -4.42 -9.21 9.55
C ILE A 148 -4.36 -10.10 10.79
N PRO A 149 -5.36 -10.09 11.68
CA PRO A 149 -5.41 -10.96 12.85
C PRO A 149 -5.50 -12.43 12.48
N HIS A 150 -5.01 -13.24 13.42
CA HIS A 150 -4.71 -14.66 13.27
C HIS A 150 -5.74 -15.51 12.57
N THR A 151 -5.19 -16.55 11.97
CA THR A 151 -5.92 -17.69 11.47
C THR A 151 -6.67 -18.44 12.56
N ILE A 152 -7.81 -19.01 12.18
CA ILE A 152 -8.54 -19.99 12.99
C ILE A 152 -8.18 -21.37 12.45
N SER A 153 -7.69 -22.26 13.33
CA SER A 153 -7.44 -23.67 12.96
C SER A 153 -8.60 -24.54 13.45
N ALA A 154 -9.18 -25.33 12.56
CA ALA A 154 -10.17 -26.35 12.89
C ALA A 154 -10.00 -27.56 11.97
N ASN A 155 -9.94 -28.77 12.54
CA ASN A 155 -9.89 -30.05 11.81
C ASN A 155 -8.80 -30.13 10.71
N GLY A 156 -7.61 -29.57 10.95
CA GLY A 156 -6.49 -29.61 9.99
C GLY A 156 -6.56 -28.55 8.88
N THR A 157 -7.58 -27.70 8.89
CA THR A 157 -7.73 -26.56 7.97
C THR A 157 -7.44 -25.26 8.69
N ILE A 158 -6.80 -24.33 7.99
CA ILE A 158 -6.51 -22.99 8.48
C ILE A 158 -7.42 -22.00 7.75
N MET A 159 -8.19 -21.20 8.48
CA MET A 159 -9.02 -20.13 7.92
C MET A 159 -8.40 -18.78 8.25
N ILE A 160 -8.22 -17.92 7.25
CA ILE A 160 -7.80 -16.53 7.49
C ILE A 160 -9.00 -15.77 8.07
N SER A 161 -8.80 -15.08 9.20
CA SER A 161 -9.85 -14.27 9.80
C SER A 161 -10.26 -13.14 8.84
N PRO A 162 -11.56 -12.88 8.65
CA PRO A 162 -12.02 -11.77 7.83
C PRO A 162 -11.89 -10.42 8.55
N SER A 163 -11.68 -10.42 9.87
CA SER A 163 -11.38 -9.19 10.61
C SER A 163 -10.00 -8.73 10.17
N VAL A 164 -9.86 -7.54 9.61
CA VAL A 164 -8.58 -6.92 9.24
C VAL A 164 -8.67 -5.46 9.65
N THR A 165 -7.60 -4.91 10.22
CA THR A 165 -7.57 -3.51 10.68
C THR A 165 -6.53 -2.73 9.88
N ALA A 166 -6.83 -1.49 9.52
CA ALA A 166 -5.84 -0.56 8.97
C ALA A 166 -5.76 0.69 9.85
N LYS A 167 -4.55 1.18 10.13
CA LYS A 167 -4.33 2.41 10.90
C LYS A 167 -3.08 3.15 10.43
N VAL A 168 -3.09 4.47 10.55
CA VAL A 168 -1.87 5.28 10.36
C VAL A 168 -0.91 4.99 11.52
N ILE A 169 0.37 4.91 11.19
CA ILE A 169 1.47 4.79 12.13
C ILE A 169 2.44 5.95 11.94
N THR A 170 2.99 6.43 13.06
CA THR A 170 3.97 7.51 13.14
C THR A 170 5.36 6.96 13.38
#